data_AF-A0A8S3C0J6-F1
#
_entry.id   AF-A0A8S3C0J6-F1
#
_cell.length_a   1.000
_cell.length_b   1.000
_cell.length_c   1.000
_cell.angle_alpha   90.00
_cell.angle_beta   90.00
_cell.angle_gamma   90.00
#
_symmetry.space_group_name_H-M   'P 1'
#
loop_
_entity.id
_entity.type
_entity.pdbx_description
1 polymer ?
#
loop_
_entity_poly.entity_id
_entity_poly.type
_entity_poly.pdbx_seq_one_letter_code
_entity_poly.pdbx_strand_id
1 'polypeptide(L)' 'TFFCVLKGGEAGKRNKNILGCVENALGLPKWIKENNLENRLKLVVTSDKQGENSVVEKTLPEASVVISQPFWPCYLDKTR' A
#
# COMPACT_ATOMS: atom_id res chain seq x y z
N THR A 1 -9.11 1.13 -2.19
CA THR A 1 -7.77 1.52 -2.67
C THR A 1 -6.72 0.61 -2.07
N PHE A 2 -5.92 -0.01 -2.93
CA PHE A 2 -4.86 -0.93 -2.55
C PHE A 2 -3.49 -0.27 -2.78
N PHE A 3 -2.57 -0.44 -1.84
CA PHE A 3 -1.25 0.17 -1.88
C PHE A 3 -0.12 -0.83 -1.57
N CYS A 4 0.76 -1.06 -2.55
CA CYS A 4 1.92 -1.93 -2.43
C CYS A 4 3.22 -1.12 -2.33
N VAL A 5 3.99 -1.34 -1.26
CA VAL A 5 5.24 -0.63 -0.98
C VAL A 5 6.27 -1.52 -0.31
N LEU A 6 7.53 -1.10 -0.31
CA LEU A 6 8.59 -1.78 0.45
C LEU A 6 8.37 -1.68 1.97
N LYS A 7 8.96 -2.62 2.71
CA LYS A 7 9.01 -2.57 4.18
C LYS A 7 10.18 -1.69 4.63
N GLY A 8 9.91 -0.56 5.27
CA GLY A 8 10.93 0.38 5.72
C GLY A 8 11.57 0.00 7.05
N GLY A 9 10.91 -0.85 7.84
CA GLY A 9 11.42 -1.34 9.11
C GLY A 9 11.71 -0.20 10.09
N GLU A 10 12.79 -0.33 10.86
CA GLU A 10 13.17 0.67 11.87
C GLU A 10 13.53 2.04 11.27
N ALA A 11 13.93 2.12 10.01
CA ALA A 11 14.16 3.40 9.35
C ALA A 11 12.84 4.13 9.10
N GLY A 12 11.84 3.42 8.57
CA GLY A 12 10.49 3.95 8.33
C GLY A 12 9.81 4.41 9.62
N LYS A 13 9.97 3.66 10.72
CA LYS A 13 9.44 4.04 12.04
C LYS A 13 10.10 5.29 12.63
N ARG A 14 11.42 5.41 12.49
CA ARG A 14 12.20 6.52 13.08
C ARG A 14 12.07 7.83 12.29
N ASN A 15 11.84 7.76 10.98
CA ASN A 15 11.76 8.94 10.12
C ASN A 15 10.46 8.94 9.29
N LYS A 16 9.50 9.77 9.70
CA LYS A 16 8.20 9.95 9.03
C LYS A 16 8.30 10.49 7.60
N ASN A 17 9.45 11.05 7.20
CA ASN A 17 9.69 11.54 5.85
C ASN A 17 10.05 10.43 4.86
N ILE A 18 10.28 9.19 5.32
CA ILE A 18 10.45 8.02 4.44
C ILE A 18 9.05 7.58 4.00
N LEU A 19 8.47 8.29 3.05
CA LEU A 19 7.08 8.14 2.65
C LEU A 19 6.81 6.83 1.90
N GLY A 20 7.78 6.35 1.12
CA GLY A 20 7.64 5.17 0.26
C GLY A 20 7.78 3.83 0.97
N CYS A 21 7.24 3.68 2.18
CA CYS A 21 7.29 2.42 2.92
C CYS A 21 5.97 2.13 3.64
N VAL A 22 5.75 0.87 4.04
CA VAL A 22 4.50 0.44 4.69
C VAL A 22 4.18 1.24 5.96
N GLU A 23 5.21 1.66 6.69
CA GLU A 23 5.07 2.38 7.96
C GLU A 23 4.48 3.78 7.80
N ASN A 24 4.76 4.45 6.67
CA ASN A 24 4.34 5.83 6.43
C ASN A 24 3.31 5.99 5.31
N ALA A 25 3.14 4.97 4.45
CA ALA A 25 2.07 4.85 3.47
C ALA A 25 1.83 6.11 2.60
N LEU A 26 2.92 6.72 2.10
CA LEU A 26 2.94 8.00 1.36
C LEU A 26 2.31 9.19 2.08
N GLY A 27 2.06 9.09 3.38
CA GLY A 27 1.30 10.08 4.14
C GLY A 27 -0.21 10.06 3.86
N LEU A 28 -0.70 9.10 3.06
CA LEU A 28 -2.12 9.00 2.71
C LEU A 28 -3.06 8.80 3.91
N PRO A 29 -2.71 8.04 4.97
CA PRO A 29 -3.59 7.90 6.13
C PRO A 29 -3.94 9.25 6.78
N LYS A 30 -2.97 10.15 6.87
CA LYS A 30 -3.18 11.50 7.39
C LYS A 30 -4.15 12.28 6.49
N TRP A 31 -3.91 12.28 5.18
CA TRP A 31 -4.75 12.98 4.22
C TRP A 31 -6.20 12.44 4.19
N ILE A 32 -6.38 11.12 4.23
CA ILE A 32 -7.70 10.47 4.30
C ILE A 32 -8.49 10.95 5.52
N LYS A 33 -7.82 10.99 6.69
CA LYS A 33 -8.42 11.45 7.94
C LYS A 33 -8.77 12.94 7.90
N GLU A 34 -7.84 13.79 7.48
CA GLU A 34 -8.04 15.26 7.41
C GLU A 34 -9.17 15.66 6.45
N ASN A 35 -9.45 14.84 5.44
CA ASN A 35 -10.52 15.08 4.46
C ASN A 35 -11.80 14.28 4.75
N ASN A 36 -11.92 13.60 5.91
CA ASN A 36 -13.07 12.78 6.28
C ASN A 36 -13.46 11.71 5.24
N LEU A 37 -12.47 11.07 4.63
CA LEU A 37 -12.66 10.09 3.55
C LEU A 37 -12.71 8.63 4.05
N GLU A 38 -12.57 8.38 5.35
CA GLU A 38 -12.49 7.03 5.93
C GLU A 38 -13.71 6.14 5.61
N ASN A 39 -14.91 6.74 5.50
CA ASN A 39 -16.13 6.03 5.12
C ASN A 39 -16.25 5.73 3.61
N ARG A 40 -15.37 6.31 2.79
CA ARG A 40 -15.40 6.21 1.32
C ARG A 40 -14.18 5.49 0.76
N LEU A 41 -13.07 5.53 1.48
CA LEU A 41 -11.78 4.96 1.07
C LEU A 41 -11.30 3.95 2.10
N LYS A 42 -11.31 2.68 1.69
CA LYS A 42 -10.53 1.63 2.36
C LYS A 42 -9.11 1.65 1.79
N LEU A 43 -8.11 1.93 2.62
CA LEU A 43 -6.69 1.86 2.26
C LEU A 43 -6.09 0.57 2.83
N VAL A 44 -5.63 -0.32 1.95
CA VAL A 44 -4.83 -1.49 2.33
C VAL A 44 -3.38 -1.20 1.97
N VAL A 45 -2.48 -1.27 2.95
CA VAL A 45 -1.04 -1.04 2.74
C VAL A 45 -0.29 -2.33 3.02
N THR A 46 0.51 -2.81 2.06
CA THR A 46 1.26 -4.06 2.23
C THR A 46 2.59 -4.06 1.48
N SER A 47 3.54 -4.84 1.99
CA SER A 47 4.76 -5.25 1.26
C SER A 47 4.70 -6.71 0.82
N ASP A 48 3.71 -7.47 1.31
CA ASP A 48 3.49 -8.85 0.95
C ASP A 48 2.75 -8.94 -0.40
N LYS A 49 3.52 -9.26 -1.45
CA LYS A 49 3.09 -9.15 -2.85
C LYS A 49 3.30 -10.39 -3.70
N GLN A 50 3.86 -11.46 -3.13
CA GLN A 50 4.28 -12.64 -3.91
C GLN A 50 3.72 -13.93 -3.32
N GLY A 51 3.31 -14.83 -4.22
CA GLY A 51 2.69 -16.11 -3.88
C GLY A 51 1.18 -16.00 -3.71
N GLU A 52 0.51 -17.14 -3.91
CA GLU A 52 -0.95 -17.28 -3.93
C GLU A 52 -1.64 -16.80 -2.65
N ASN A 53 -0.91 -16.81 -1.54
CA ASN A 53 -1.40 -16.43 -0.22
C ASN A 53 -1.06 -14.99 0.19
N SER A 54 -0.43 -14.21 -0.69
CA SER A 54 -0.03 -12.85 -0.37
C SER A 54 -1.23 -11.94 -0.11
N VAL A 55 -1.02 -10.88 0.65
CA VAL A 55 -2.04 -9.83 0.84
C VAL A 55 -2.46 -9.23 -0.50
N VAL A 56 -1.54 -9.06 -1.47
CA VAL A 56 -1.89 -8.63 -2.84
C VAL A 56 -2.94 -9.56 -3.45
N GLU A 57 -2.68 -10.87 -3.55
CA GLU A 57 -3.64 -11.79 -4.21
C GLU A 57 -5.02 -11.75 -3.56
N LYS A 58 -5.06 -11.64 -2.24
CA LYS A 58 -6.32 -11.64 -1.48
C LYS A 58 -7.12 -10.35 -1.62
N THR A 59 -6.46 -9.23 -1.93
CA THR A 59 -7.09 -7.89 -1.89
C THR A 59 -7.21 -7.23 -3.25
N LEU A 60 -6.42 -7.65 -4.24
CA LEU A 60 -6.44 -7.14 -5.60
C LEU A 60 -7.83 -7.24 -6.27
N PRO A 61 -8.60 -8.35 -6.12
CA PRO A 61 -9.94 -8.44 -6.74
C PRO A 61 -10.94 -7.39 -6.25
N GLU A 62 -10.76 -6.85 -5.04
CA GLU A 62 -11.62 -5.79 -4.47
C GLU A 62 -11.08 -4.38 -4.75
N ALA A 63 -9.88 -4.26 -5.33
CA ALA A 63 -9.18 -2.99 -5.44
C ALA A 63 -9.65 -2.17 -6.64
N SER A 64 -10.27 -1.00 -6.39
CA SER A 64 -10.61 -0.05 -7.47
C SER A 64 -9.41 0.76 -7.98
N VAL A 65 -8.36 0.90 -7.17
CA VAL A 65 -7.14 1.65 -7.50
C VAL A 65 -5.96 0.89 -6.88
N VAL A 66 -4.91 0.68 -7.67
CA VAL A 66 -3.64 0.11 -7.24
C VAL A 66 -2.56 1.18 -7.34
N ILE A 67 -1.86 1.41 -6.24
CA ILE A 67 -0.65 2.24 -6.22
C ILE A 67 0.54 1.30 -5.99
N SER A 68 1.59 1.41 -6.80
CA SER A 68 2.81 0.60 -6.67
C SER A 68 4.05 1.46 -6.91
N GLN A 69 5.22 0.93 -6.58
CA GLN A 69 6.49 1.63 -6.74
C GLN A 69 7.51 0.74 -7.47
N PRO A 70 8.31 1.27 -8.41
CA PRO A 70 9.31 0.49 -9.14
C PRO A 70 10.33 -0.22 -8.23
N PHE A 71 10.63 0.35 -7.06
CA PHE A 71 11.56 -0.22 -6.08
C PHE A 71 11.00 -1.45 -5.36
N TRP A 72 9.67 -1.64 -5.35
CA TRP A 72 8.98 -2.82 -4.82
C TRP A 72 7.71 -3.08 -5.62
N PRO A 73 7.85 -3.58 -6.86
CA PRO A 73 6.78 -3.51 -7.84
C PRO A 73 5.69 -4.56 -7.57
N CYS A 74 4.43 -4.10 -7.57
CA CYS A 74 3.26 -4.95 -7.71
C CYS A 74 3.07 -5.25 -9.19
N TYR A 75 3.53 -6.43 -9.64
CA TYR A 75 3.35 -6.83 -11.02
C TYR A 75 1.88 -7.15 -11.27
N LEU A 76 1.29 -6.43 -12.24
CA LEU A 76 -0.05 -6.69 -12.75
C LEU A 76 0.12 -7.28 -14.16
N ASP A 77 -0.12 -8.58 -14.27
CA ASP A 77 -0.14 -9.29 -15.55
C ASP A 77 -1.60 -9.50 -16.00
N LYS A 78 -1.80 -10.12 -17.17
CA LYS A 78 -3.15 -10.34 -17.71
C LYS A 78 -4.00 -11.35 -16.92
N THR A 79 -3.37 -12.13 -16.06
CA THR A 79 -4.01 -13.21 -15.29
C THR A 79 -4.34 -12.81 -13.86
N ARG A 80 -4.00 -11.58 -13.48
CA ARG A 80 -4.25 -10.97 -12.16
C ARG A 80 -5.42 -9.99 -12.20
#